data_AF-A0AAD8Y692-F1
#
_entry.id   AF-A0AAD8Y692-F1
#
_cell.length_a   1.000
_cell.length_b   1.000
_cell.length_c   1.000
_cell.angle_alpha   90.00
_cell.angle_beta   90.00
_cell.angle_gamma   90.00
#
_symmetry.space_group_name_H-M   'P 1'
#
loop_
_entity.id
_entity.type
_entity.pdbx_description
1 polymer ?
#
loop_
_entity_poly.entity_id
_entity_poly.type
_entity_poly.pdbx_seq_one_letter_code
_entity_poly.pdbx_strand_id
1 'polypeptide(L)'
;MLMRPITGTFQSSDTVFRGGPKDKGFNIDTERTYKDNESSFVVRHGRPLSQEFGFGNSWQQFAEVAGKESPATKVTPTEARRSYAVGPPYIATALDMHAIAQKWVEFVPLVHSLFPELMAEMYAFSIASAHLELPHQLVGSLMISDTNTDGGEGWKWIDALPADNICDFALNKMGDDMSHTTLPSVLHFCQRYGVGDKAFFAKKKLPTNFFSCESPLIEEPSMDIGSGKYLYRKPPFLDTIVKYSATQEKREAFAICSMTGFLNQAALFFKRKHCDGVKINVRKEISMHDLPE
;
A
#
# COMPACT_ATOMS: atom_id res chain seq x y z
N MET A 1 -1.44 -5.26 2.20
CA MET A 1 -1.98 -6.53 1.67
C MET A 1 -1.65 -6.60 0.19
N LEU A 2 -1.23 -7.75 -0.32
CA LEU A 2 -1.07 -7.93 -1.78
C LEU A 2 -2.45 -8.06 -2.41
N MET A 3 -2.76 -7.22 -3.40
CA MET A 3 -4.00 -7.28 -4.19
C MET A 3 -3.82 -8.12 -5.45
N ARG A 4 -2.57 -8.23 -5.92
CA ARG A 4 -2.17 -9.14 -7.01
C ARG A 4 -0.73 -9.59 -6.80
N PRO A 5 -0.28 -10.69 -7.43
CA PRO A 5 1.11 -11.10 -7.39
C PRO A 5 2.03 -9.95 -7.82
N ILE A 6 3.11 -9.76 -7.08
CA ILE A 6 4.22 -8.92 -7.55
C ILE A 6 4.97 -9.78 -8.57
N THR A 7 4.81 -9.47 -9.86
CA THR A 7 5.59 -10.13 -10.91
C THR A 7 7.07 -9.75 -10.75
N GLY A 8 7.98 -10.67 -11.06
CA GLY A 8 9.44 -10.44 -10.96
C GLY A 8 10.00 -9.39 -11.93
N THR A 9 9.14 -8.69 -12.66
CA THR A 9 9.49 -7.78 -13.74
C THR A 9 8.54 -6.58 -13.77
N PHE A 10 9.05 -5.41 -13.38
CA PHE A 10 8.44 -4.11 -13.68
C PHE A 10 8.91 -3.67 -15.07
N GLN A 11 8.37 -4.31 -16.09
CA GLN A 11 8.91 -4.32 -17.46
C GLN A 11 8.69 -3.03 -18.26
N SER A 12 7.91 -2.06 -17.78
CA SER A 12 7.69 -0.81 -18.51
C SER A 12 7.66 0.42 -17.61
N SER A 13 8.05 1.57 -18.18
CA SER A 13 7.85 2.91 -17.60
C SER A 13 6.39 3.19 -17.22
N ASP A 14 5.43 2.49 -17.83
CA ASP A 14 4.01 2.64 -17.53
C ASP A 14 3.59 1.89 -16.25
N THR A 15 4.45 1.02 -15.73
CA THR A 15 4.26 0.34 -14.43
C THR A 15 4.96 1.06 -13.29
N VAL A 16 5.82 2.04 -13.61
CA VAL A 16 6.69 2.71 -12.64
C VAL A 16 6.61 4.22 -12.80
N PHE A 17 5.87 4.85 -11.90
CA PHE A 17 5.82 6.30 -11.78
C PHE A 17 6.57 6.74 -10.53
N ARG A 18 7.28 7.86 -10.56
CA ARG A 18 7.59 8.60 -9.33
C ARG A 18 6.44 9.53 -9.01
N GLY A 19 6.05 9.58 -7.74
CA GLY A 19 5.12 10.57 -7.24
C GLY A 19 5.74 11.97 -7.34
N GLY A 20 4.90 12.98 -7.57
CA GLY A 20 5.31 14.37 -7.50
C GLY A 20 4.98 15.21 -8.75
N PRO A 21 4.71 16.52 -8.59
CA PRO A 21 4.49 17.42 -9.73
C PRO A 21 5.71 17.44 -10.66
N LYS A 22 5.47 17.44 -11.98
CA LYS A 22 6.52 17.61 -13.00
C LYS A 22 7.40 18.83 -12.72
N ASP A 23 6.80 19.87 -12.15
CA ASP A 23 7.39 21.19 -11.99
C ASP A 23 8.10 21.38 -10.63
N LYS A 24 8.02 20.38 -9.73
CA LYS A 24 8.60 20.42 -8.37
C LYS A 24 9.72 19.40 -8.12
N GLY A 25 10.41 18.95 -9.17
CA GLY A 25 11.77 18.41 -9.01
C GLY A 25 11.92 16.93 -8.68
N PHE A 26 10.84 16.14 -8.58
CA PHE A 26 10.95 14.70 -8.29
C PHE A 26 11.06 13.81 -9.56
N ASN A 27 10.65 14.36 -10.71
CA ASN A 27 10.63 13.69 -12.03
C ASN A 27 11.66 14.25 -13.04
N ILE A 28 12.48 15.24 -12.69
CA ILE A 28 13.38 15.91 -13.67
C ILE A 28 14.41 14.94 -14.28
N ASP A 29 14.72 13.83 -13.61
CA ASP A 29 15.75 12.91 -14.07
C ASP A 29 15.21 11.73 -14.89
N THR A 30 13.91 11.66 -15.25
CA THR A 30 13.44 10.65 -16.23
C THR A 30 14.29 10.71 -17.51
N GLU A 31 14.71 11.91 -17.94
CA GLU A 31 15.60 12.06 -19.10
C GLU A 31 17.01 11.49 -18.91
N ARG A 32 17.51 11.41 -17.67
CA ARG A 32 18.84 10.84 -17.37
C ARG A 32 18.75 9.32 -17.20
N THR A 33 17.69 8.80 -16.57
CA THR A 33 17.43 7.36 -16.50
C THR A 33 17.23 6.73 -17.89
N TYR A 34 16.74 7.49 -18.86
CA TYR A 34 16.62 7.04 -20.26
C TYR A 34 17.94 7.08 -21.03
N LYS A 35 18.88 7.98 -20.70
CA LYS A 35 20.16 8.12 -21.42
C LYS A 35 21.17 7.01 -21.14
N ASP A 36 21.13 6.42 -19.93
CA ASP A 36 22.17 5.47 -19.48
C ASP A 36 21.77 3.99 -19.59
N ASN A 37 20.60 3.64 -20.16
CA ASN A 37 20.08 2.27 -20.21
C ASN A 37 19.92 1.59 -18.82
N GLU A 38 20.04 2.34 -17.71
CA GLU A 38 19.91 1.85 -16.34
C GLU A 38 18.46 1.71 -15.86
N SER A 39 17.47 2.10 -16.68
CA SER A 39 16.04 2.14 -16.33
C SER A 39 15.34 0.78 -16.34
N SER A 40 16.06 -0.33 -16.29
CA SER A 40 15.45 -1.61 -15.95
C SER A 40 15.13 -1.58 -14.44
N PHE A 41 13.85 -1.42 -14.08
CA PHE A 41 13.35 -1.56 -12.69
C PHE A 41 13.42 -3.02 -12.24
N VAL A 42 14.64 -3.54 -12.19
CA VAL A 42 15.00 -4.91 -11.84
C VAL A 42 15.62 -4.85 -10.46
N VAL A 43 15.06 -5.64 -9.56
CA VAL A 43 15.63 -5.83 -8.22
C VAL A 43 16.86 -6.71 -8.36
N ARG A 44 18.00 -6.17 -7.94
CA ARG A 44 19.28 -6.88 -7.89
C ARG A 44 20.06 -6.44 -6.65
N HIS A 45 21.08 -7.21 -6.30
CA HIS A 45 21.91 -6.92 -5.14
C HIS A 45 22.46 -5.48 -5.22
N GLY A 46 22.37 -4.74 -4.11
CA GLY A 46 22.79 -3.33 -4.06
C GLY A 46 21.80 -2.32 -4.68
N ARG A 47 20.69 -2.78 -5.27
CA ARG A 47 19.70 -1.93 -5.95
C ARG A 47 18.27 -2.33 -5.57
N PRO A 48 17.87 -2.12 -4.30
CA PRO A 48 16.51 -2.39 -3.86
C PRO A 48 15.50 -1.47 -4.57
N LEU A 49 14.22 -1.84 -4.51
CA LEU A 49 13.10 -1.09 -5.06
C LEU A 49 12.06 -0.88 -3.96
N SER A 50 11.45 0.29 -3.88
CA SER A 50 10.47 0.58 -2.83
C SER A 50 9.44 1.60 -3.23
N GLN A 51 8.33 1.60 -2.49
CA GLN A 51 7.32 2.62 -2.62
C GLN A 51 7.90 3.98 -2.21
N GLU A 52 7.69 5.00 -3.03
CA GLU A 52 7.99 6.38 -2.64
C GLU A 52 7.06 6.83 -1.52
N PHE A 53 7.58 7.51 -0.51
CA PHE A 53 6.76 8.01 0.58
C PHE A 53 6.99 9.51 0.82
N GLY A 54 5.90 10.24 1.08
CA GLY A 54 5.84 11.70 0.99
C GLY A 54 6.62 12.51 2.04
N PHE A 55 7.54 11.90 2.79
CA PHE A 55 8.36 12.60 3.80
C PHE A 55 9.67 13.20 3.24
N GLY A 56 10.05 12.87 2.00
CA GLY A 56 11.22 13.44 1.35
C GLY A 56 12.52 13.17 2.14
N ASN A 57 13.25 14.23 2.50
CA ASN A 57 14.54 14.11 3.21
C ASN A 57 14.46 14.37 4.72
N SER A 58 13.26 14.42 5.31
CA SER A 58 13.13 14.74 6.75
C SER A 58 13.85 13.73 7.65
N TRP A 59 14.02 12.48 7.21
CA TRP A 59 14.78 11.45 7.93
C TRP A 59 16.23 11.84 8.24
N GLN A 60 16.84 12.72 7.42
CA GLN A 60 18.24 13.12 7.58
C GLN A 60 18.52 13.83 8.91
N GLN A 61 17.51 14.48 9.49
CA GLN A 61 17.66 15.16 10.78
C GLN A 61 18.01 14.19 11.93
N PHE A 62 17.82 12.88 11.72
CA PHE A 62 18.15 11.83 12.68
C PHE A 62 19.29 10.92 12.20
N ALA A 63 19.96 11.21 11.08
CA ALA A 63 20.97 10.31 10.50
C ALA A 63 22.17 10.05 11.42
N GLU A 64 22.46 10.95 12.37
CA GLU A 64 23.55 10.78 13.33
C GLU A 64 23.39 9.58 14.27
N VAL A 65 22.19 8.98 14.39
CA VAL A 65 22.00 7.72 15.13
C VAL A 65 22.84 6.58 14.55
N ALA A 66 23.22 6.66 13.28
CA ALA A 66 24.12 5.69 12.63
C ALA A 66 25.62 6.00 12.88
N GLY A 67 25.93 7.06 13.63
CA GLY A 67 27.27 7.58 13.87
C GLY A 67 27.63 8.74 12.92
N LYS A 68 28.45 9.68 13.41
CA LYS A 68 28.81 10.91 12.68
C LYS A 68 29.50 10.64 11.34
N GLU A 69 30.29 9.57 11.26
CA GLU A 69 31.02 9.16 10.06
C GLU A 69 30.24 8.25 9.11
N SER A 70 29.01 7.88 9.48
CA SER A 70 28.14 7.03 8.68
C SER A 70 27.92 7.58 7.28
N PRO A 71 27.83 6.74 6.23
CA PRO A 71 27.39 7.19 4.91
C PRO A 71 26.04 7.93 4.96
N ALA A 72 25.14 7.57 5.88
CA ALA A 72 23.84 8.22 6.04
C ALA A 72 23.91 9.72 6.34
N THR A 73 24.95 10.19 7.05
CA THR A 73 25.14 11.63 7.36
C THR A 73 25.72 12.40 6.18
N LYS A 74 26.24 11.70 5.17
CA LYS A 74 26.92 12.25 3.99
C LYS A 74 25.99 12.36 2.77
N VAL A 75 24.81 11.74 2.83
CA VAL A 75 23.80 11.78 1.77
C VAL A 75 23.33 13.23 1.54
N THR A 76 23.29 13.65 0.28
CA THR A 76 22.78 14.99 -0.05
C THR A 76 21.26 15.06 0.07
N PRO A 77 20.65 16.23 0.34
CA PRO A 77 19.19 16.36 0.36
C PRO A 77 18.49 15.88 -0.92
N THR A 78 19.13 16.05 -2.08
CA THR A 78 18.62 15.57 -3.37
C THR A 78 18.62 14.05 -3.44
N GLU A 79 19.73 13.42 -3.05
CA GLU A 79 19.85 11.97 -3.02
C GLU A 79 18.91 11.33 -1.98
N ALA A 80 18.77 11.97 -0.81
CA ALA A 80 17.86 11.55 0.23
C ALA A 80 16.41 11.45 -0.25
N ARG A 81 15.94 12.45 -1.00
CA ARG A 81 14.61 12.42 -1.63
C ARG A 81 14.51 11.39 -2.73
N ARG A 82 15.56 11.26 -3.54
CA ARG A 82 15.56 10.42 -4.75
C ARG A 82 15.60 8.92 -4.46
N SER A 83 16.28 8.50 -3.40
CA SER A 83 16.67 7.10 -3.20
C SER A 83 16.43 6.57 -1.80
N TYR A 84 16.12 7.43 -0.83
CA TYR A 84 15.96 7.03 0.56
C TYR A 84 14.65 7.53 1.18
N ALA A 85 13.79 8.24 0.44
CA ALA A 85 12.42 8.59 0.84
C ALA A 85 11.47 7.40 0.64
N VAL A 86 11.79 6.29 1.30
CA VAL A 86 11.20 4.97 1.06
C VAL A 86 10.13 4.63 2.10
N GLY A 87 9.07 3.98 1.65
CA GLY A 87 8.07 3.34 2.50
C GLY A 87 7.75 1.93 1.97
N PRO A 88 7.00 1.14 2.75
CA PRO A 88 6.56 -0.17 2.30
C PRO A 88 5.54 -0.03 1.14
N PRO A 89 5.48 -1.00 0.21
CA PRO A 89 6.28 -2.22 0.14
C PRO A 89 7.75 -1.98 -0.25
N TYR A 90 8.62 -2.81 0.35
CA TYR A 90 10.05 -2.89 0.03
C TYR A 90 10.33 -4.19 -0.74
N ILE A 91 11.13 -4.13 -1.80
CA ILE A 91 11.55 -5.29 -2.58
C ILE A 91 13.06 -5.22 -2.75
N ALA A 92 13.75 -6.22 -2.24
CA ALA A 92 15.20 -6.31 -2.30
C ALA A 92 15.64 -7.77 -2.41
N THR A 93 16.92 -7.99 -2.68
CA THR A 93 17.47 -9.34 -2.51
C THR A 93 17.44 -9.75 -1.05
N ALA A 94 17.42 -11.06 -0.77
CA ALA A 94 17.42 -11.55 0.60
C ALA A 94 18.65 -11.04 1.40
N LEU A 95 19.81 -10.92 0.74
CA LEU A 95 21.04 -10.41 1.35
C LEU A 95 20.92 -8.93 1.72
N ASP A 96 20.43 -8.09 0.80
CA ASP A 96 20.23 -6.66 1.07
C ASP A 96 19.19 -6.46 2.19
N MET A 97 18.06 -7.16 2.11
CA MET A 97 17.00 -7.03 3.12
C MET A 97 17.48 -7.50 4.49
N HIS A 98 18.31 -8.54 4.55
CA HIS A 98 18.91 -8.99 5.80
C HIS A 98 19.83 -7.92 6.40
N ALA A 99 20.72 -7.33 5.60
CA ALA A 99 21.62 -6.27 6.05
C ALA A 99 20.83 -5.04 6.53
N ILE A 100 19.82 -4.61 5.75
CA ILE A 100 18.92 -3.51 6.15
C ILE A 100 18.24 -3.85 7.47
N ALA A 101 17.64 -5.04 7.60
CA ALA A 101 16.94 -5.44 8.81
C ALA A 101 17.84 -5.40 10.05
N GLN A 102 19.09 -5.86 9.95
CA GLN A 102 20.05 -5.81 11.06
C GLN A 102 20.32 -4.38 11.54
N LYS A 103 20.50 -3.43 10.61
CA LYS A 103 20.72 -2.02 10.96
C LYS A 103 19.45 -1.31 11.37
N TRP A 104 18.33 -1.69 10.78
CA TRP A 104 17.02 -1.14 11.09
C TRP A 104 16.65 -1.42 12.55
N VAL A 105 16.81 -2.66 13.03
CA VAL A 105 16.52 -2.99 14.45
C VAL A 105 17.45 -2.28 15.44
N GLU A 106 18.67 -1.93 15.01
CA GLU A 106 19.61 -1.12 15.81
C GLU A 106 19.16 0.35 15.86
N PHE A 107 18.71 0.92 14.74
CA PHE A 107 18.42 2.34 14.62
C PHE A 107 17.01 2.75 15.07
N VAL A 108 16.00 1.88 14.94
CA VAL A 108 14.61 2.16 15.36
C VAL A 108 14.52 2.71 16.79
N PRO A 109 15.07 2.05 17.83
CA PRO A 109 14.97 2.58 19.19
C PRO A 109 15.69 3.92 19.37
N LEU A 110 16.78 4.16 18.62
CA LEU A 110 17.54 5.41 18.69
C LEU A 110 16.74 6.56 18.05
N VAL A 111 16.19 6.36 16.86
CA VAL A 111 15.33 7.35 16.20
C VAL A 111 14.09 7.62 17.06
N HIS A 112 13.45 6.57 17.58
CA HIS A 112 12.26 6.71 18.42
C HIS A 112 12.55 7.48 19.71
N SER A 113 13.76 7.40 20.28
CA SER A 113 14.12 8.19 21.46
C SER A 113 14.21 9.70 21.17
N LEU A 114 14.54 10.07 19.93
CA LEU A 114 14.59 11.47 19.46
C LEU A 114 13.25 11.94 18.86
N PHE A 115 12.45 11.01 18.36
CA PHE A 115 11.21 11.26 17.64
C PHE A 115 10.20 10.13 17.92
N PRO A 116 9.46 10.20 19.03
CA PRO A 116 8.57 9.13 19.50
C PRO A 116 7.24 9.07 18.74
N GLU A 117 7.31 9.15 17.42
CA GLU A 117 6.16 9.18 16.51
C GLU A 117 6.16 7.94 15.60
N LEU A 118 5.01 7.63 15.01
CA LEU A 118 4.84 6.46 14.12
C LEU A 118 5.86 6.42 12.97
N MET A 119 6.33 7.60 12.53
CA MET A 119 7.28 7.75 11.42
C MET A 119 8.73 7.39 11.79
N ALA A 120 9.04 7.20 13.07
CA ALA A 120 10.39 6.84 13.53
C ALA A 120 10.90 5.55 12.87
N GLU A 121 10.02 4.56 12.74
CA GLU A 121 10.37 3.27 12.15
C GLU A 121 10.78 3.44 10.68
N MET A 122 10.05 4.25 9.93
CA MET A 122 10.33 4.53 8.52
C MET A 122 11.60 5.35 8.35
N TYR A 123 11.85 6.33 9.21
CA TYR A 123 13.10 7.09 9.20
C TYR A 123 14.30 6.20 9.52
N ALA A 124 14.17 5.31 10.50
CA ALA A 124 15.22 4.34 10.81
C ALA A 124 15.50 3.41 9.63
N PHE A 125 14.47 2.99 8.87
CA PHE A 125 14.66 2.22 7.64
C PHE A 125 15.47 3.01 6.60
N SER A 126 15.08 4.27 6.32
CA SER A 126 15.81 5.15 5.40
C SER A 126 17.27 5.35 5.82
N ILE A 127 17.52 5.54 7.11
CA ILE A 127 18.87 5.69 7.68
C ILE A 127 19.66 4.40 7.53
N ALA A 128 19.05 3.24 7.78
CA ALA A 128 19.69 1.93 7.61
C ALA A 128 20.10 1.69 6.14
N SER A 129 19.19 1.94 5.20
CA SER A 129 19.49 1.84 3.77
C SER A 129 20.59 2.81 3.34
N ALA A 130 20.57 4.05 3.83
CA ALA A 130 21.59 5.04 3.52
C ALA A 130 22.95 4.71 4.15
N HIS A 131 22.97 4.20 5.38
CA HIS A 131 24.19 3.74 6.06
C HIS A 131 24.87 2.59 5.32
N LEU A 132 24.08 1.70 4.72
CA LEU A 132 24.55 0.57 3.94
C LEU A 132 24.81 0.91 2.46
N GLU A 133 24.62 2.17 2.06
CA GLU A 133 24.77 2.63 0.68
C GLU A 133 23.92 1.82 -0.31
N LEU A 134 22.67 1.53 0.08
CA LEU A 134 21.68 0.80 -0.71
C LEU A 134 20.63 1.76 -1.28
N PRO A 135 20.93 2.52 -2.35
CA PRO A 135 20.00 3.47 -2.91
C PRO A 135 18.81 2.75 -3.55
N HIS A 136 17.60 3.05 -3.10
CA HIS A 136 16.41 2.44 -3.64
C HIS A 136 16.01 3.07 -4.98
N GLN A 137 15.43 2.23 -5.83
CA GLN A 137 14.61 2.63 -6.97
C GLN A 137 13.20 2.94 -6.44
N LEU A 138 12.79 4.20 -6.49
CA LEU A 138 11.49 4.62 -5.97
C LEU A 138 10.37 4.46 -7.01
N VAL A 139 9.25 3.91 -6.56
CA VAL A 139 8.01 3.72 -7.32
C VAL A 139 6.83 4.27 -6.53
N GLY A 140 6.19 5.31 -7.00
CA GLY A 140 5.00 5.94 -6.44
C GLY A 140 3.68 5.24 -6.80
N SER A 141 3.68 4.02 -7.34
CA SER A 141 2.44 3.35 -7.76
C SER A 141 2.33 1.90 -7.32
N LEU A 142 3.20 1.43 -6.41
CA LEU A 142 3.12 0.07 -5.89
C LEU A 142 1.90 -0.13 -4.99
N MET A 143 1.51 0.93 -4.27
CA MET A 143 0.43 0.89 -3.32
C MET A 143 -0.69 1.91 -3.58
N ILE A 144 -1.82 1.65 -2.95
CA ILE A 144 -2.89 2.62 -2.65
C ILE A 144 -3.17 2.60 -1.14
N SER A 145 -3.62 3.73 -0.58
CA SER A 145 -3.95 3.87 0.84
C SER A 145 -5.07 4.90 1.08
N ASP A 146 -4.73 6.19 1.18
CA ASP A 146 -5.63 7.31 1.42
C ASP A 146 -6.32 7.71 0.13
N THR A 147 -7.64 7.58 0.11
CA THR A 147 -8.51 7.88 -1.04
C THR A 147 -8.46 9.35 -1.45
N ASN A 148 -7.94 10.24 -0.59
CA ASN A 148 -7.72 11.66 -0.87
C ASN A 148 -6.33 11.97 -1.48
N THR A 149 -5.48 10.96 -1.71
CA THR A 149 -4.15 11.17 -2.29
C THR A 149 -4.22 11.29 -3.81
N ASP A 150 -3.74 12.41 -4.37
CA ASP A 150 -3.75 12.66 -5.82
C ASP A 150 -2.46 12.25 -6.55
N GLY A 151 -1.39 11.94 -5.83
CA GLY A 151 -0.10 11.54 -6.42
C GLY A 151 0.78 10.75 -5.46
N GLY A 152 1.69 9.95 -6.01
CA GLY A 152 2.53 9.05 -5.20
C GLY A 152 1.84 7.75 -4.78
N GLU A 153 0.63 7.49 -5.28
CA GLU A 153 -0.05 6.20 -5.17
C GLU A 153 -0.67 5.75 -6.52
N GLY A 154 -1.04 4.47 -6.62
CA GLY A 154 -1.63 3.85 -7.80
C GLY A 154 -3.08 4.22 -8.10
N TRP A 155 -3.65 5.24 -7.44
CA TRP A 155 -5.07 5.58 -7.54
C TRP A 155 -5.54 5.93 -8.95
N LYS A 156 -4.70 6.60 -9.75
CA LYS A 156 -5.02 6.95 -11.14
C LYS A 156 -5.47 5.77 -12.00
N TRP A 157 -4.97 4.57 -11.71
CA TRP A 157 -5.33 3.36 -12.42
C TRP A 157 -6.74 2.91 -12.05
N ILE A 158 -7.12 3.09 -10.79
CA ILE A 158 -8.49 2.86 -10.32
C ILE A 158 -9.42 3.94 -10.90
N ASP A 159 -8.98 5.20 -10.91
CA ASP A 159 -9.74 6.32 -11.44
C ASP A 159 -10.04 6.16 -12.95
N ALA A 160 -9.17 5.49 -13.70
CA ALA A 160 -9.37 5.20 -15.12
C ALA A 160 -10.42 4.11 -15.42
N LEU A 161 -10.83 3.31 -14.42
CA LEU A 161 -11.86 2.28 -14.60
C LEU A 161 -13.27 2.89 -14.75
N PRO A 162 -14.25 2.20 -15.35
CA PRO A 162 -15.65 2.65 -15.29
C PRO A 162 -16.19 2.63 -13.83
N ALA A 163 -16.90 3.70 -13.44
CA ALA A 163 -17.38 3.85 -12.05
C ALA A 163 -18.63 3.00 -11.76
N ASP A 164 -19.47 2.80 -12.78
CA ASP A 164 -20.74 2.08 -12.74
C ASP A 164 -20.61 0.59 -12.39
N ASN A 165 -19.39 0.05 -12.40
CA ASN A 165 -19.15 -1.34 -12.04
C ASN A 165 -17.85 -1.59 -11.26
N ILE A 166 -17.38 -0.58 -10.49
CA ILE A 166 -16.10 -0.68 -9.77
C ILE A 166 -16.09 -1.81 -8.73
N CYS A 167 -17.23 -2.08 -8.09
CA CYS A 167 -17.34 -3.09 -7.05
C CYS A 167 -17.33 -4.51 -7.61
N ASP A 168 -18.08 -4.76 -8.68
CA ASP A 168 -18.04 -6.05 -9.41
C ASP A 168 -16.65 -6.33 -9.96
N PHE A 169 -16.01 -5.30 -10.54
CA PHE A 169 -14.62 -5.40 -10.98
C PHE A 169 -13.70 -5.85 -9.84
N ALA A 170 -13.79 -5.16 -8.69
CA ALA A 170 -12.97 -5.43 -7.53
C ALA A 170 -13.23 -6.81 -6.90
N LEU A 171 -14.48 -7.27 -6.86
CA LEU A 171 -14.85 -8.55 -6.25
C LEU A 171 -14.52 -9.76 -7.14
N ASN A 172 -14.76 -9.62 -8.45
CA ASN A 172 -14.87 -10.78 -9.33
C ASN A 172 -13.84 -10.81 -10.46
N LYS A 173 -13.27 -9.66 -10.86
CA LYS A 173 -12.46 -9.54 -12.10
C LYS A 173 -11.00 -9.20 -11.83
N MET A 174 -10.62 -8.90 -10.59
CA MET A 174 -9.23 -8.71 -10.18
C MET A 174 -8.47 -10.04 -10.19
N GLY A 175 -7.98 -10.44 -11.36
CA GLY A 175 -7.22 -11.68 -11.54
C GLY A 175 -7.47 -12.40 -12.86
N ASP A 176 -8.53 -12.03 -13.58
CA ASP A 176 -8.72 -12.44 -14.98
C ASP A 176 -7.57 -11.89 -15.83
N ASP A 177 -7.32 -12.46 -17.02
CA ASP A 177 -6.21 -12.11 -17.96
C ASP A 177 -6.19 -10.62 -18.32
N MET A 178 -5.72 -9.82 -17.38
CA MET A 178 -5.55 -8.38 -17.42
C MET A 178 -4.09 -8.07 -17.71
N SER A 179 -3.50 -8.82 -18.65
CA SER A 179 -2.17 -8.57 -19.21
C SER A 179 -1.98 -7.14 -19.73
N HIS A 180 -3.08 -6.37 -19.86
CA HIS A 180 -3.08 -4.98 -20.32
C HIS A 180 -3.62 -3.94 -19.30
N THR A 181 -4.14 -4.33 -18.13
CA THR A 181 -4.65 -3.35 -17.14
C THR A 181 -3.65 -3.15 -16.02
N THR A 182 -3.01 -1.99 -16.02
CA THR A 182 -2.11 -1.58 -14.93
C THR A 182 -2.92 -1.34 -13.66
N LEU A 183 -2.59 -2.03 -12.57
CA LEU A 183 -3.27 -1.92 -11.27
C LEU A 183 -2.25 -1.84 -10.13
N PRO A 184 -2.60 -1.21 -8.98
CA PRO A 184 -1.74 -1.25 -7.81
C PRO A 184 -1.61 -2.69 -7.31
N SER A 185 -0.43 -3.05 -6.80
CA SER A 185 -0.18 -4.41 -6.30
C SER A 185 -0.43 -4.53 -4.80
N VAL A 186 -0.45 -3.40 -4.08
CA VAL A 186 -0.52 -3.38 -2.62
C VAL A 186 -1.60 -2.42 -2.14
N LEU A 187 -2.39 -2.85 -1.16
CA LEU A 187 -3.14 -1.93 -0.30
C LEU A 187 -2.31 -1.67 0.96
N HIS A 188 -1.86 -0.44 1.16
CA HIS A 188 -1.25 -0.03 2.44
C HIS A 188 -2.36 0.25 3.44
N PHE A 189 -2.47 -0.65 4.40
CA PHE A 189 -3.67 -0.82 5.21
C PHE A 189 -3.62 0.07 6.47
N CYS A 190 -3.62 1.39 6.28
CA CYS A 190 -3.63 2.38 7.37
C CYS A 190 -4.98 3.12 7.52
N GLN A 191 -5.84 3.06 6.51
CA GLN A 191 -7.09 3.81 6.48
C GLN A 191 -8.30 2.97 6.93
N ARG A 192 -9.37 3.68 7.27
CA ARG A 192 -10.73 3.15 7.37
C ARG A 192 -11.45 3.54 6.08
N TYR A 193 -12.06 2.56 5.42
CA TYR A 193 -12.81 2.78 4.20
C TYR A 193 -14.30 2.72 4.47
N GLY A 194 -15.09 3.58 3.83
CA GLY A 194 -16.53 3.60 4.02
C GLY A 194 -17.29 4.28 2.90
N VAL A 195 -18.50 3.78 2.63
CA VAL A 195 -19.49 4.38 1.74
C VAL A 195 -20.90 4.24 2.30
N GLY A 196 -21.63 5.36 2.28
CA GLY A 196 -23.01 5.42 2.73
C GLY A 196 -23.13 5.12 4.22
N ASP A 197 -24.26 4.50 4.59
CA ASP A 197 -24.58 4.18 5.98
C ASP A 197 -23.95 2.88 6.48
N LYS A 198 -23.64 1.93 5.59
CA LYS A 198 -23.30 0.55 5.98
C LYS A 198 -22.06 -0.05 5.33
N ALA A 199 -21.67 0.38 4.13
CA ALA A 199 -20.50 -0.22 3.50
C ALA A 199 -19.26 0.32 4.22
N PHE A 200 -18.55 -0.56 4.93
CA PHE A 200 -17.44 -0.16 5.77
C PHE A 200 -16.39 -1.25 5.85
N PHE A 201 -15.12 -0.86 5.88
CA PHE A 201 -14.02 -1.79 6.05
C PHE A 201 -12.87 -1.15 6.82
N ALA A 202 -12.36 -1.84 7.84
CA ALA A 202 -11.23 -1.38 8.65
C ALA A 202 -10.41 -2.54 9.21
N LYS A 203 -9.10 -2.31 9.39
CA LYS A 203 -8.10 -3.31 9.80
C LYS A 203 -8.44 -4.10 11.06
N LYS A 204 -8.96 -3.42 12.08
CA LYS A 204 -9.18 -4.03 13.39
C LYS A 204 -10.57 -4.65 13.57
N LYS A 205 -11.43 -4.56 12.55
CA LYS A 205 -12.79 -5.08 12.64
C LYS A 205 -12.92 -6.55 12.24
N LEU A 206 -11.93 -7.14 11.57
CA LEU A 206 -12.03 -8.55 11.17
C LEU A 206 -12.01 -9.46 12.42
N PRO A 207 -13.00 -10.37 12.60
CA PRO A 207 -13.01 -11.26 13.75
C PRO A 207 -11.75 -12.13 13.84
N THR A 208 -11.25 -12.34 15.06
CA THR A 208 -10.02 -13.12 15.28
C THR A 208 -10.17 -14.59 14.85
N ASN A 209 -11.40 -15.12 14.85
CA ASN A 209 -11.74 -16.46 14.41
C ASN A 209 -12.19 -16.53 12.94
N PHE A 210 -11.98 -15.48 12.13
CA PHE A 210 -12.45 -15.45 10.74
C PHE A 210 -11.96 -16.64 9.91
N PHE A 211 -10.70 -17.06 10.11
CA PHE A 211 -10.13 -18.28 9.53
C PHE A 211 -10.42 -19.51 10.39
N SER A 212 -11.71 -19.83 10.57
CA SER A 212 -12.19 -21.06 11.21
C SER A 212 -13.22 -21.75 10.32
N CYS A 213 -13.61 -22.99 10.62
CA CYS A 213 -14.58 -23.72 9.82
C CYS A 213 -16.00 -23.13 9.96
N GLU A 214 -16.34 -22.66 11.16
CA GLU A 214 -17.67 -22.22 11.59
C GLU A 214 -17.94 -20.75 11.33
N SER A 215 -16.90 -19.90 11.28
CA SER A 215 -17.08 -18.46 11.05
C SER A 215 -17.78 -18.20 9.71
N PRO A 216 -18.79 -17.32 9.64
CA PRO A 216 -19.30 -16.88 8.35
C PRO A 216 -18.24 -16.08 7.57
N LEU A 217 -18.55 -15.81 6.30
CA LEU A 217 -17.84 -14.90 5.42
C LEU A 217 -18.33 -13.46 5.64
N ILE A 218 -17.54 -12.51 5.16
CA ILE A 218 -17.90 -11.08 5.12
C ILE A 218 -19.06 -10.87 4.16
N GLU A 219 -20.04 -10.08 4.60
CA GLU A 219 -21.14 -9.60 3.77
C GLU A 219 -20.60 -8.76 2.61
N GLU A 220 -21.03 -9.06 1.39
CA GLU A 220 -20.64 -8.26 0.23
C GLU A 220 -21.43 -6.94 0.21
N PRO A 221 -20.78 -5.81 -0.08
CA PRO A 221 -21.48 -4.54 -0.20
C PRO A 221 -22.41 -4.53 -1.42
N SER A 222 -23.32 -3.54 -1.49
CA SER A 222 -24.08 -3.29 -2.72
C SER A 222 -23.15 -2.97 -3.89
N MET A 223 -23.50 -3.42 -5.10
CA MET A 223 -22.66 -3.19 -6.28
C MET A 223 -22.56 -1.71 -6.67
N ASP A 224 -23.51 -0.88 -6.24
CA ASP A 224 -23.60 0.53 -6.61
C ASP A 224 -22.92 1.50 -5.63
N ILE A 225 -22.16 1.02 -4.64
CA ILE A 225 -21.46 1.89 -3.68
C ILE A 225 -20.34 2.74 -4.31
N GLY A 226 -20.00 2.54 -5.58
CA GLY A 226 -19.05 3.38 -6.32
C GLY A 226 -19.70 4.26 -7.38
N SER A 227 -21.03 4.35 -7.40
CA SER A 227 -21.80 4.97 -8.49
C SER A 227 -21.85 6.50 -8.46
N GLY A 228 -21.36 7.13 -7.39
CA GLY A 228 -21.48 8.58 -7.16
C GLY A 228 -22.78 8.99 -6.48
N LYS A 229 -23.57 8.02 -5.98
CA LYS A 229 -24.86 8.28 -5.31
C LYS A 229 -24.69 8.58 -3.83
N TYR A 230 -23.66 8.03 -3.21
CA TYR A 230 -23.55 8.00 -1.76
C TYR A 230 -22.69 9.14 -1.24
N LEU A 231 -21.63 9.61 -1.92
CA LEU A 231 -20.82 10.83 -1.67
C LEU A 231 -20.48 11.17 -0.20
N TYR A 232 -20.61 10.20 0.70
CA TYR A 232 -20.37 10.32 2.12
C TYR A 232 -20.12 8.94 2.71
N ARG A 233 -19.48 8.91 3.89
CA ARG A 233 -19.46 7.77 4.80
C ARG A 233 -19.98 8.15 6.17
N LYS A 234 -20.68 7.22 6.80
CA LYS A 234 -21.03 7.28 8.22
C LYS A 234 -20.22 6.22 8.97
N PRO A 235 -19.18 6.61 9.75
CA PRO A 235 -18.41 5.64 10.53
C PRO A 235 -19.29 4.97 11.60
N PRO A 236 -19.12 3.66 11.89
CA PRO A 236 -19.98 2.94 12.83
C PRO A 236 -19.88 3.42 14.29
N PHE A 237 -18.83 4.18 14.61
CA PHE A 237 -18.50 4.64 15.97
C PHE A 237 -18.74 6.15 16.16
N LEU A 238 -19.23 6.87 15.14
CA LEU A 238 -19.52 8.30 15.19
C LEU A 238 -20.86 8.60 14.52
N ASP A 239 -21.65 9.49 15.11
CA ASP A 239 -22.85 10.03 14.46
C ASP A 239 -22.53 11.11 13.39
N THR A 240 -21.26 11.23 13.00
CA THR A 240 -20.82 12.22 12.02
C THR A 240 -20.82 11.65 10.61
N ILE A 241 -21.19 12.50 9.65
CA ILE A 241 -21.11 12.19 8.23
C ILE A 241 -19.86 12.87 7.67
N VAL A 242 -19.02 12.09 7.01
CA VAL A 242 -17.86 12.62 6.27
C VAL A 242 -18.20 12.61 4.79
N LYS A 243 -18.31 13.80 4.20
CA LYS A 243 -18.57 13.97 2.76
C LYS A 243 -17.29 13.86 1.94
N TYR A 244 -17.40 13.41 0.71
CA TYR A 244 -16.27 13.34 -0.21
C TYR A 244 -16.72 13.46 -1.68
N SER A 245 -15.76 13.60 -2.60
CA SER A 245 -15.99 13.68 -4.04
C SER A 245 -16.40 12.33 -4.66
N ALA A 246 -16.94 12.35 -5.89
CA ALA A 246 -17.26 11.11 -6.63
C ALA A 246 -16.02 10.23 -6.87
N THR A 247 -14.85 10.85 -7.11
CA THR A 247 -13.57 10.14 -7.22
C THR A 247 -13.24 9.40 -5.93
N GLN A 248 -13.39 10.07 -4.78
CA GLN A 248 -13.17 9.44 -3.48
C GLN A 248 -14.17 8.32 -3.22
N GLU A 249 -15.47 8.49 -3.50
CA GLU A 249 -16.47 7.41 -3.40
C GLU A 249 -16.04 6.16 -4.16
N LYS A 250 -15.59 6.35 -5.40
CA LYS A 250 -15.13 5.25 -6.24
C LYS A 250 -13.90 4.54 -5.66
N ARG A 251 -12.94 5.29 -5.13
CA ARG A 251 -11.72 4.75 -4.48
C ARG A 251 -12.04 4.00 -3.19
N GLU A 252 -12.95 4.54 -2.38
CA GLU A 252 -13.50 3.90 -1.17
C GLU A 252 -14.20 2.58 -1.53
N ALA A 253 -15.10 2.62 -2.51
CA ALA A 253 -15.81 1.45 -3.02
C ALA A 253 -14.84 0.37 -3.53
N PHE A 254 -13.84 0.77 -4.32
CA PHE A 254 -12.80 -0.15 -4.80
C PHE A 254 -12.11 -0.86 -3.62
N ALA A 255 -11.66 -0.12 -2.61
CA ALA A 255 -10.99 -0.70 -1.45
C ALA A 255 -11.89 -1.66 -0.66
N ILE A 256 -13.14 -1.28 -0.39
CA ILE A 256 -14.11 -2.13 0.33
C ILE A 256 -14.36 -3.43 -0.44
N CYS A 257 -14.73 -3.32 -1.71
CA CYS A 257 -15.08 -4.47 -2.54
C CYS A 257 -13.89 -5.41 -2.76
N SER A 258 -12.71 -4.85 -3.02
CA SER A 258 -11.46 -5.61 -3.17
C SER A 258 -11.17 -6.44 -1.93
N MET A 259 -11.19 -5.80 -0.76
CA MET A 259 -10.79 -6.44 0.49
C MET A 259 -11.80 -7.48 0.95
N THR A 260 -13.10 -7.21 0.79
CA THR A 260 -14.14 -8.20 1.05
C THR A 260 -13.97 -9.42 0.16
N GLY A 261 -13.72 -9.23 -1.14
CA GLY A 261 -13.46 -10.30 -2.09
C GLY A 261 -12.25 -11.16 -1.69
N PHE A 262 -11.09 -10.52 -1.48
CA PHE A 262 -9.85 -11.23 -1.13
C PHE A 262 -9.97 -11.99 0.19
N LEU A 263 -10.55 -11.39 1.23
CA LEU A 263 -10.69 -12.04 2.53
C LEU A 263 -11.68 -13.21 2.46
N ASN A 264 -12.80 -13.06 1.74
CA ASN A 264 -13.75 -14.14 1.55
C ASN A 264 -13.14 -15.30 0.75
N GLN A 265 -12.40 -15.01 -0.32
CA GLN A 265 -11.71 -16.04 -1.10
C GLN A 265 -10.63 -16.75 -0.26
N ALA A 266 -9.84 -16.00 0.52
CA ALA A 266 -8.84 -16.58 1.41
C ALA A 266 -9.47 -17.46 2.50
N ALA A 267 -10.56 -17.02 3.13
CA ALA A 267 -11.28 -17.80 4.13
C ALA A 267 -11.89 -19.07 3.50
N LEU A 268 -12.50 -18.97 2.32
CA LEU A 268 -13.00 -20.13 1.58
C LEU A 268 -11.89 -21.12 1.22
N PHE A 269 -10.73 -20.63 0.77
CA PHE A 269 -9.57 -21.48 0.48
C PHE A 269 -9.10 -22.21 1.73
N PHE A 270 -8.93 -21.48 2.85
CA PHE A 270 -8.56 -22.07 4.13
C PHE A 270 -9.55 -23.18 4.54
N LYS A 271 -10.84 -22.86 4.56
CA LYS A 271 -11.93 -23.79 4.93
C LYS A 271 -11.90 -25.07 4.09
N ARG A 272 -11.79 -24.94 2.77
CA ARG A 272 -11.74 -26.09 1.84
C ARG A 272 -10.52 -26.98 2.00
N LYS A 273 -9.43 -26.46 2.57
CA LYS A 273 -8.16 -27.16 2.73
C LYS A 273 -7.93 -27.73 4.13
N HIS A 274 -8.64 -27.23 5.14
CA HIS A 274 -8.33 -27.53 6.54
C HIS A 274 -9.55 -28.00 7.37
N CYS A 275 -10.76 -27.99 6.81
CA CYS A 275 -11.99 -28.36 7.54
C CYS A 275 -12.56 -29.73 7.14
N ASP A 276 -11.69 -30.72 6.93
CA ASP A 276 -12.12 -32.07 6.55
C ASP A 276 -13.05 -32.69 7.60
N GLY A 277 -14.16 -33.27 7.15
CA GLY A 277 -15.15 -33.91 8.02
C GLY A 277 -16.04 -32.95 8.82
N VAL A 278 -15.89 -31.63 8.65
CA VAL A 278 -16.73 -30.60 9.32
C VAL A 278 -17.54 -29.83 8.29
N LYS A 279 -18.79 -29.48 8.62
CA LYS A 279 -19.62 -28.60 7.79
C LYS A 279 -19.01 -27.20 7.78
N ILE A 280 -18.47 -26.78 6.64
CA ILE A 280 -17.94 -25.41 6.48
C ILE A 280 -19.07 -24.38 6.39
N ASN A 281 -18.92 -23.27 7.11
CA ASN A 281 -19.80 -22.12 6.95
C ASN A 281 -19.33 -21.25 5.78
N VAL A 282 -20.18 -21.12 4.77
CA VAL A 282 -19.95 -20.33 3.54
C VAL A 282 -20.93 -19.17 3.41
N ARG A 283 -21.76 -18.91 4.44
CA ARG A 283 -22.73 -17.82 4.42
C ARG A 283 -22.02 -16.49 4.61
N LYS A 284 -22.46 -15.47 3.88
CA LYS A 284 -21.93 -14.10 3.94
C LYS A 284 -22.78 -13.30 4.93
N GLU A 285 -22.39 -13.30 6.20
CA GLU A 285 -23.21 -12.76 7.31
C GLU A 285 -22.44 -11.78 8.19
N ILE A 286 -21.12 -11.64 8.02
CA ILE A 286 -20.32 -10.70 8.82
C ILE A 286 -20.45 -9.29 8.23
N SER A 287 -21.27 -8.46 8.86
CA SER A 287 -21.31 -7.02 8.60
C SER A 287 -20.11 -6.34 9.26
N MET A 288 -19.16 -5.89 8.44
CA MET A 288 -17.97 -5.18 8.92
C MET A 288 -18.30 -3.84 9.58
N HIS A 289 -19.49 -3.28 9.34
CA HIS A 289 -19.96 -2.06 10.01
C HIS A 289 -20.36 -2.35 11.47
N ASP A 290 -21.08 -3.45 11.70
CA ASP A 290 -21.74 -3.72 12.99
C ASP A 290 -20.84 -4.38 14.04
N LEU A 291 -19.61 -4.73 13.66
CA LEU A 291 -18.61 -5.24 14.59
C LEU A 291 -18.15 -4.14 15.55
N PRO A 292 -17.61 -4.49 16.74
CA PRO A 292 -16.97 -3.52 17.63
C PRO A 292 -15.73 -2.88 16.97
N GLU A 293 -15.20 -1.82 17.58
CA GLU A 293 -13.93 -1.20 17.17
C GLU A 293 -12.69 -2.04 17.54
#